data_AF-A0A853D1H1-F1
#
_entry.id   AF-A0A853D1H1-F1
#
_cell.length_a   1.000
_cell.length_b   1.000
_cell.length_c   1.000
_cell.angle_alpha   90.00
_cell.angle_beta   90.00
_cell.angle_gamma   90.00
#
_symmetry.space_group_name_H-M   'P 1'
#
loop_
_entity.id
_entity.type
_entity.pdbx_description
1 polymer ?
#
loop_
_entity_poly.entity_id
_entity_poly.type
_entity_poly.pdbx_seq_one_letter_code
_entity_poly.pdbx_strand_id
1 'polypeptide(L)'
;MRREITSLDFETTGIVLDPVTQVELTIPAFSNADSTVVREAKRGSGELRRVRFFPDHGHRWPLWDSSVGYTAGPEDFGLSGELTQALRHWCDEWELAVGAGEPWKDPVAQRAWEERGDLLALRLAEEVWDFAIVHAEHRD
;
A
#
# COMPACT_ATOMS: atom_id res chain seq x y z
N MET A 1 5.69 3.49 12.67
CA MET A 1 4.90 2.26 12.92
C MET A 1 4.61 1.50 11.62
N ARG A 2 4.86 0.18 11.57
CA ARG A 2 4.53 -0.68 10.41
C ARG A 2 3.12 -1.28 10.54
N ARG A 3 2.29 -1.08 9.51
CA ARG A 3 0.94 -1.65 9.39
C ARG A 3 0.79 -2.36 8.05
N GLU A 4 0.32 -3.60 8.07
CA GLU A 4 -0.07 -4.33 6.85
C GLU A 4 -1.50 -3.93 6.42
N ILE A 5 -1.71 -3.71 5.13
CA ILE A 5 -3.04 -3.50 4.56
C ILE A 5 -3.66 -4.85 4.16
N THR A 6 -4.87 -5.09 4.63
CA THR A 6 -5.61 -6.35 4.56
C THR A 6 -6.99 -6.15 3.95
N SER A 7 -7.72 -7.24 3.64
CA SER A 7 -9.11 -7.16 3.17
C SER A 7 -10.04 -6.43 4.13
N LEU A 8 -9.76 -6.47 5.43
CA LEU A 8 -10.57 -5.84 6.48
C LEU A 8 -10.48 -4.31 6.48
N ASP A 9 -9.49 -3.75 5.78
CA ASP A 9 -9.30 -2.30 5.69
C ASP A 9 -10.18 -1.65 4.61
N PHE A 10 -10.97 -2.46 3.90
CA PHE A 10 -11.82 -2.01 2.79
C PHE A 10 -13.31 -2.23 3.08
N GLU A 11 -14.14 -1.50 2.36
CA GLU A 11 -15.57 -1.81 2.30
C GLU A 11 -15.76 -3.25 1.82
N THR A 12 -16.65 -3.98 2.48
CA THR A 12 -16.88 -5.41 2.23
C THR A 12 -18.20 -5.61 1.47
N THR A 13 -18.18 -6.38 0.40
CA THR A 13 -19.39 -6.78 -0.36
C THR A 13 -19.92 -8.15 0.02
N GLY A 14 -19.12 -8.99 0.68
CA GLY A 14 -19.55 -10.30 1.13
C GLY A 14 -18.44 -11.14 1.75
N ILE A 15 -18.74 -12.43 1.94
CA ILE A 15 -17.82 -13.44 2.45
C ILE A 15 -17.79 -14.59 1.45
N VAL A 16 -16.62 -15.15 1.18
CA VAL A 16 -16.43 -16.41 0.45
C VAL A 16 -15.74 -17.42 1.36
N LEU A 17 -16.18 -18.68 1.33
CA LEU A 17 -15.48 -19.77 2.00
C LEU A 17 -14.37 -20.29 1.09
N ASP A 18 -13.12 -20.28 1.56
CA ASP A 18 -12.02 -20.90 0.83
C ASP A 18 -12.29 -22.42 0.67
N PRO A 19 -12.34 -22.93 -0.57
CA PRO A 19 -12.71 -24.33 -0.82
C PRO A 19 -11.69 -25.34 -0.28
N VAL A 20 -10.44 -24.94 -0.07
CA VAL A 20 -9.35 -25.80 0.40
C VAL A 20 -9.20 -25.68 1.91
N THR A 21 -9.07 -24.45 2.41
CA THR A 21 -8.78 -24.22 3.84
C THR A 21 -10.02 -24.16 4.71
N GLN A 22 -11.21 -24.02 4.11
CA GLN A 22 -12.49 -23.86 4.79
C GLN A 22 -12.52 -22.64 5.73
N VAL A 23 -11.72 -21.61 5.43
CA VAL A 23 -11.70 -20.33 6.15
C VAL A 23 -12.62 -19.34 5.46
N GLU A 24 -13.36 -18.56 6.24
CA GLU A 24 -14.17 -17.45 5.74
C GLU A 24 -13.27 -16.26 5.37
N LEU A 25 -13.38 -15.81 4.12
CA LEU A 25 -12.62 -14.71 3.56
C LEU A 25 -13.54 -13.54 3.24
N THR A 26 -13.21 -12.36 3.75
CA THR A 26 -13.89 -11.11 3.42
C THR A 26 -13.57 -10.70 2.00
N ILE A 27 -14.61 -10.41 1.20
CA ILE A 27 -14.47 -9.92 -0.18
C ILE A 27 -14.48 -8.38 -0.15
N PRO A 28 -13.37 -7.70 -0.49
CA PRO A 28 -13.35 -6.25 -0.66
C PRO A 28 -14.27 -5.81 -1.81
N ALA A 29 -14.82 -4.60 -1.70
CA ALA A 29 -15.79 -4.07 -2.67
C ALA A 29 -15.23 -3.89 -4.09
N PHE A 30 -13.92 -3.69 -4.22
CA PHE A 30 -13.23 -3.59 -5.51
C PHE A 30 -12.85 -4.97 -6.11
N SER A 31 -13.06 -6.05 -5.36
CA SER A 31 -12.66 -7.41 -5.73
C SER A 31 -13.87 -8.35 -5.86
N ASN A 32 -13.61 -9.63 -6.10
CA ASN A 32 -14.61 -10.68 -6.20
C ASN A 32 -14.15 -11.95 -5.47
N ALA A 33 -15.04 -12.93 -5.36
CA ALA A 33 -14.80 -14.18 -4.64
C ALA A 33 -13.58 -14.95 -5.20
N ASP A 34 -13.49 -15.10 -6.52
CA ASP A 34 -12.41 -15.86 -7.17
C ASP A 34 -11.05 -15.21 -6.93
N SER A 35 -10.93 -13.90 -7.18
CA SER A 35 -9.71 -13.13 -6.92
C SER A 35 -9.30 -13.18 -5.44
N THR A 36 -10.27 -13.13 -4.52
CA THR A 36 -10.02 -13.20 -3.08
C THR A 36 -9.44 -14.57 -2.68
N VAL A 37 -10.04 -15.66 -3.15
CA VAL A 37 -9.53 -17.03 -2.90
C VAL A 37 -8.14 -17.22 -3.51
N VAL A 38 -7.93 -16.77 -4.75
CA VAL A 38 -6.62 -16.86 -5.41
C VAL A 38 -5.54 -16.07 -4.66
N ARG A 39 -5.86 -14.88 -4.18
CA ARG A 39 -4.94 -14.08 -3.38
C ARG A 39 -4.56 -14.78 -2.08
N GLU A 40 -5.53 -15.35 -1.36
CA GLU A 40 -5.26 -16.05 -0.11
C GLU A 40 -4.43 -17.32 -0.31
N ALA A 41 -4.65 -18.05 -1.41
CA ALA A 41 -3.77 -19.15 -1.80
C ALA A 41 -2.32 -18.66 -2.03
N LYS A 42 -2.14 -17.55 -2.78
CA LYS A 42 -0.82 -16.92 -3.00
C LYS A 42 -0.19 -16.40 -1.71
N ARG A 43 -0.99 -15.89 -0.78
CA ARG A 43 -0.52 -15.45 0.55
C ARG A 43 0.03 -16.65 1.32
N GLY A 44 -0.70 -17.76 1.35
CA GLY A 44 -0.30 -18.99 2.04
C GLY A 44 0.95 -19.64 1.47
N SER A 45 1.18 -19.53 0.15
CA SER A 45 2.37 -20.05 -0.52
C SER A 45 3.58 -19.11 -0.51
N GLY A 46 3.40 -17.86 -0.07
CA GLY A 46 4.45 -16.83 -0.07
C GLY A 46 4.75 -16.23 -1.45
N GLU A 47 3.83 -16.35 -2.41
CA GLU A 47 3.98 -15.82 -3.77
C GLU A 47 3.67 -14.32 -3.87
N LEU A 48 2.97 -13.75 -2.88
CA LEU A 48 2.70 -12.31 -2.86
C LEU A 48 3.98 -11.51 -2.57
N ARG A 49 4.22 -10.50 -3.40
CA ARG A 49 5.31 -9.54 -3.17
C ARG A 49 5.04 -8.70 -1.93
N ARG A 50 6.11 -8.15 -1.36
CA ARG A 50 6.04 -7.23 -0.24
C ARG A 50 6.42 -5.82 -0.68
N VAL A 51 5.44 -4.92 -0.69
CA VAL A 51 5.65 -3.50 -0.99
C VAL A 51 5.64 -2.72 0.33
N ARG A 52 6.76 -2.11 0.70
CA ARG A 52 6.81 -1.17 1.83
C ARG A 52 6.50 0.23 1.31
N PHE A 53 5.71 0.97 2.07
CA PHE A 53 5.20 2.28 1.70
C PHE A 53 5.63 3.34 2.72
N PHE A 54 6.63 4.14 2.37
CA PHE A 54 7.13 5.26 3.16
C PHE A 54 8.02 6.16 2.29
N PRO A 55 8.07 7.48 2.54
CA PRO A 55 9.03 8.35 1.86
C PRO A 55 10.43 8.19 2.47
N ASP A 56 11.47 8.41 1.68
CA ASP A 56 12.84 8.53 2.17
C ASP A 56 13.60 9.54 1.31
N HIS A 57 14.68 10.10 1.88
CA HIS A 57 15.51 11.06 1.17
C HIS A 57 16.23 10.38 -0.01
N GLY A 58 16.29 11.09 -1.15
CA GLY A 58 17.04 10.63 -2.32
C GLY A 58 16.31 9.59 -3.17
N HIS A 59 15.08 9.18 -2.82
CA HIS A 59 14.21 8.39 -3.69
C HIS A 59 12.93 9.15 -4.03
N ARG A 60 12.52 9.07 -5.30
CA ARG A 60 11.40 9.86 -5.83
C ARG A 60 10.03 9.32 -5.40
N TRP A 61 9.97 8.03 -5.11
CA TRP A 61 8.74 7.31 -4.90
C TRP A 61 8.70 6.73 -3.49
N PRO A 62 7.52 6.64 -2.86
CA PRO A 62 7.40 6.04 -1.54
C PRO A 62 7.34 4.51 -1.58
N LEU A 63 7.94 3.88 -2.59
CA LEU A 63 7.74 2.49 -2.95
C LEU A 63 9.04 1.70 -2.83
N TRP A 64 8.99 0.64 -2.01
CA TRP A 64 10.16 -0.20 -1.76
C TRP A 64 9.79 -1.67 -1.88
N ASP A 65 10.49 -2.38 -2.76
CA ASP A 65 10.29 -3.81 -2.98
C ASP A 65 11.65 -4.45 -3.32
N SER A 66 12.05 -5.42 -2.49
CA SER A 66 13.33 -6.12 -2.64
C SER A 66 13.37 -7.01 -3.88
N SER A 67 12.21 -7.38 -4.44
CA SER A 67 12.11 -8.23 -5.62
C SER A 67 12.44 -7.50 -6.93
N VAL A 68 12.43 -6.16 -6.94
CA VAL A 68 12.69 -5.33 -8.13
C VAL A 68 13.92 -4.42 -7.98
N GLY A 69 14.81 -4.70 -7.02
CA GLY A 69 16.03 -3.91 -6.81
C GLY A 69 15.97 -2.92 -5.64
N TYR A 70 15.06 -3.14 -4.69
CA TYR A 70 14.84 -2.36 -3.45
C TYR A 70 14.15 -1.01 -3.66
N THR A 71 14.62 -0.18 -4.60
CA THR A 71 13.94 1.06 -5.00
C THR A 71 12.95 0.77 -6.13
N ALA A 72 11.65 0.87 -5.86
CA ALA A 72 10.62 0.62 -6.85
C ALA A 72 10.02 1.93 -7.39
N GLY A 73 9.53 1.88 -8.61
CA GLY A 73 8.72 2.91 -9.26
C GLY A 73 7.28 2.44 -9.54
N PRO A 74 6.37 3.36 -9.85
CA PRO A 74 5.00 3.03 -10.27
C PRO A 74 4.94 2.04 -11.45
N GLU A 75 5.90 2.13 -12.37
CA GLU A 75 6.02 1.25 -13.54
C GLU A 75 6.27 -0.23 -13.19
N ASP A 76 6.94 -0.51 -12.07
CA ASP A 76 7.24 -1.88 -11.63
C ASP A 76 5.99 -2.64 -11.18
N PHE A 77 4.91 -1.91 -10.87
CA PHE A 77 3.63 -2.43 -10.43
C PHE A 77 2.49 -2.16 -11.42
N GLY A 78 2.74 -1.39 -12.48
CA GLY A 78 1.70 -0.99 -13.43
C GLY A 78 0.65 -0.07 -12.83
N LEU A 79 1.05 0.83 -11.91
CA LEU A 79 0.10 1.73 -11.23
C LEU A 79 -0.58 2.69 -12.20
N SER A 80 -1.79 3.10 -11.86
CA SER A 80 -2.56 4.10 -12.59
C SER A 80 -1.84 5.44 -12.62
N GLY A 81 -2.07 6.21 -13.69
CA GLY A 81 -1.51 7.56 -13.81
C GLY A 81 -2.02 8.51 -12.74
N GLU A 82 -3.24 8.28 -12.22
CA GLU A 82 -3.81 9.08 -11.13
C GLU A 82 -3.11 8.80 -9.80
N LEU A 83 -2.97 7.52 -9.41
CA LEU A 83 -2.27 7.14 -8.20
C LEU A 83 -0.79 7.57 -8.27
N THR A 84 -0.15 7.40 -9.43
CA THR A 84 1.23 7.85 -9.67
C THR A 84 1.41 9.34 -9.36
N GLN A 85 0.50 10.19 -9.84
CA GLN A 85 0.55 11.63 -9.57
C GLN A 85 0.32 11.94 -8.09
N ALA A 86 -0.64 11.27 -7.46
CA ALA A 86 -0.95 11.48 -6.04
C ALA A 86 0.22 11.05 -5.13
N LEU A 87 0.87 9.92 -5.42
CA LEU A 87 2.08 9.46 -4.74
C LEU A 87 3.23 10.45 -4.88
N ARG A 88 3.44 10.99 -6.09
CA ARG A 88 4.49 12.00 -6.32
C ARG A 88 4.24 13.23 -5.46
N HIS A 89 3.03 13.79 -5.53
CA HIS A 89 2.67 15.00 -4.80
C HIS A 89 2.85 14.82 -3.29
N TRP A 90 2.40 13.69 -2.75
CA TRP A 90 2.55 13.37 -1.33
C TRP A 90 4.02 13.26 -0.88
N CYS A 91 4.90 12.69 -1.72
CA CYS A 91 6.34 12.68 -1.45
C CYS A 91 6.99 14.07 -1.58
N ASP A 92 6.58 14.88 -2.57
CA ASP A 92 7.11 16.24 -2.74
C ASP A 92 6.80 17.09 -1.50
N GLU A 93 5.60 16.97 -0.94
CA GLU A 93 5.22 17.67 0.28
C GLU A 93 6.04 17.23 1.50
N TRP A 94 6.30 15.93 1.65
CA TRP A 94 7.17 15.43 2.70
C TRP A 94 8.58 16.02 2.57
N GLU A 95 9.16 15.96 1.37
CA GLU A 95 10.50 16.48 1.10
C GLU A 95 10.61 17.98 1.39
N LEU A 96 9.58 18.77 1.07
CA LEU A 96 9.50 20.18 1.42
C LEU A 96 9.36 20.43 2.93
N ALA A 97 8.63 19.56 3.63
CA ALA A 97 8.35 19.73 5.06
C ALA A 97 9.53 19.35 5.95
N VAL A 98 10.19 18.22 5.67
CA VAL A 98 11.27 17.67 6.50
C VAL A 98 12.67 17.90 5.91
N GLY A 99 12.80 18.27 4.63
CA GLY A 99 14.02 18.82 4.05
C GLY A 99 15.30 18.01 4.34
N ALA A 100 16.30 18.64 4.97
CA ALA A 100 17.59 18.02 5.31
C ALA A 100 17.56 17.17 6.61
N GLY A 101 16.42 16.54 6.92
CA GLY A 101 16.21 15.75 8.13
C GLY A 101 15.70 16.56 9.33
N GLU A 102 15.05 17.71 9.09
CA GLU A 102 14.31 18.43 10.12
C GLU A 102 12.98 17.73 10.42
N PRO A 103 12.51 17.69 11.68
CA PRO A 103 11.17 17.19 11.97
C PRO A 103 10.11 18.14 11.43
N TRP A 104 8.88 17.63 11.27
CA TRP A 104 7.71 18.45 10.97
C TRP A 104 7.57 19.59 11.98
N LYS A 105 7.48 20.83 11.47
CA LYS A 105 7.34 22.03 12.32
C LYS A 105 5.91 22.25 12.80
N ASP A 106 4.95 21.81 12.00
CA ASP A 106 3.52 21.90 12.29
C ASP A 106 2.93 20.49 12.44
N PRO A 107 2.54 20.09 13.68
CA PRO A 107 1.90 18.81 13.93
C PRO A 107 0.56 18.61 13.21
N VAL A 108 -0.17 19.69 12.90
CA VAL A 108 -1.44 19.60 12.16
C VAL A 108 -1.15 19.26 10.70
N ALA A 109 -0.14 19.90 10.10
CA ALA A 109 0.31 19.59 8.75
C ALA A 109 0.84 18.14 8.64
N GLN A 110 1.63 17.71 9.63
CA GLN A 110 2.10 16.32 9.70
C GLN A 110 0.93 15.34 9.71
N ARG A 111 -0.03 15.55 10.60
CA ARG A 111 -1.20 14.67 10.71
C ARG A 111 -2.02 14.62 9.42
N ALA A 112 -2.24 15.76 8.77
CA ALA A 112 -2.95 15.82 7.49
C ALA A 112 -2.18 15.12 6.35
N TRP A 113 -0.84 15.15 6.39
CA TRP A 113 0.01 14.38 5.48
C TRP A 113 -0.06 12.87 5.76
N GLU A 114 -0.02 12.45 7.03
CA GLU A 114 -0.14 11.04 7.43
C GLU A 114 -1.51 10.44 7.06
N GLU A 115 -2.59 11.18 7.28
CA GLU A 115 -3.96 10.77 6.93
C GLU A 115 -4.11 10.59 5.41
N ARG A 116 -3.49 11.46 4.60
CA ARG A 116 -3.43 11.26 3.14
C ARG A 116 -2.56 10.06 2.76
N GLY A 117 -1.47 9.82 3.48
CA GLY A 117 -0.63 8.64 3.31
C GLY A 117 -1.40 7.34 3.55
N ASP A 118 -2.26 7.29 4.57
CA ASP A 118 -3.12 6.13 4.83
C ASP A 118 -4.08 5.86 3.66
N LEU A 119 -4.71 6.91 3.12
CA LEU A 119 -5.59 6.78 1.96
C LEU A 119 -4.84 6.31 0.71
N LEU A 120 -3.61 6.80 0.49
CA LEU A 120 -2.76 6.36 -0.61
C LEU A 120 -2.31 4.90 -0.45
N ALA A 121 -2.01 4.46 0.77
CA ALA A 121 -1.66 3.07 1.04
C ALA A 121 -2.82 2.12 0.75
N LEU A 122 -4.06 2.53 1.06
CA LEU A 122 -5.27 1.77 0.69
C LEU A 122 -5.41 1.68 -0.83
N ARG A 123 -5.37 2.82 -1.53
CA ARG A 123 -5.45 2.84 -3.01
C ARG A 123 -4.36 2.01 -3.68
N LEU A 124 -3.13 2.09 -3.16
CA LEU A 124 -2.03 1.26 -3.64
C LEU A 124 -2.34 -0.22 -3.45
N ALA A 125 -2.87 -0.62 -2.29
CA ALA A 125 -3.23 -1.99 -2.01
C ALA A 125 -4.38 -2.52 -2.89
N GLU A 126 -5.31 -1.66 -3.31
CA GLU A 126 -6.33 -2.00 -4.31
C GLU A 126 -5.68 -2.31 -5.68
N GLU A 127 -4.81 -1.43 -6.17
CA GLU A 127 -4.20 -1.59 -7.50
C GLU A 127 -3.23 -2.79 -7.59
N VAL A 128 -2.60 -3.19 -6.47
CA VAL A 128 -1.66 -4.32 -6.44
C VAL A 128 -2.26 -5.60 -5.83
N TRP A 129 -3.59 -5.63 -5.60
CA TRP A 129 -4.28 -6.67 -4.84
C TRP A 129 -4.00 -8.09 -5.33
N ASP A 130 -3.81 -8.31 -6.62
CA ASP A 130 -3.67 -9.68 -7.13
C ASP A 130 -2.27 -10.28 -6.94
N PHE A 131 -1.27 -9.47 -6.57
CA PHE A 131 0.12 -9.91 -6.57
C PHE A 131 1.00 -9.36 -5.43
N ALA A 132 0.55 -8.40 -4.63
CA ALA A 132 1.35 -7.84 -3.54
C ALA A 132 0.58 -7.53 -2.26
N ILE A 133 1.32 -7.47 -1.15
CA ILE A 133 0.88 -6.99 0.15
C ILE A 133 1.58 -5.66 0.42
N VAL A 134 0.78 -4.63 0.73
CA VAL A 134 1.29 -3.31 1.10
C VAL A 134 1.49 -3.24 2.61
N HIS A 135 2.67 -2.76 3.02
CA HIS A 135 2.97 -2.38 4.39
C HIS A 135 3.15 -0.87 4.47
N ALA A 136 2.16 -0.19 5.04
CA ALA A 136 2.26 1.22 5.41
C ALA A 136 3.27 1.38 6.55
N GLU A 137 4.34 2.13 6.27
CA GLU A 137 5.45 2.38 7.19
C GLU A 137 5.74 3.89 7.29
N HIS A 138 4.82 4.74 6.82
CA HIS A 138 5.01 6.19 6.67
C HIS A 138 4.73 7.02 7.92
N ARG A 139 4.01 6.46 8.89
CA ARG A 139 3.81 7.07 10.21
C ARG A 139 5.01 6.68 11.08
N ASP A 140 5.53 7.59 11.89
CA ASP A 140 6.56 7.29 12.90
C ASP A 140 5.96 6.62 14.15
#